data_AF-A0A355BS36-F1
#
_entry.id   AF-A0A355BS36-F1
#
_cell.length_a   1.000
_cell.length_b   1.000
_cell.length_c   1.000
_cell.angle_alpha   90.00
_cell.angle_beta   90.00
_cell.angle_gamma   90.00
#
_symmetry.space_group_name_H-M   'P 1'
#
loop_
_entity.id
_entity.type
_entity.pdbx_description
1 polymer ?
#
loop_
_entity_poly.entity_id
_entity_poly.type
_entity_poly.pdbx_seq_one_letter_code
_entity_poly.pdbx_strand_id
1 'polypeptide(L)'
;MAIVLNDMVWPAIYVTAALSKFWVVIIGTIVLETFVIKYFLEFTWSRSVWASLVGNMVSGLVGTYFMMWAMLLWHLVADNFVPHATFGFINWVATYVLMCLGSVYLEVLTVRFMYGETVQRLFWPLLVGNAMSYIFIVIVMLNRNQLDY
;
A
#
# COMPACT_ATOMS: atom_id res chain seq x y z
N MET A 1 -15.50 27.72 20.47
CA MET A 1 -14.03 27.64 20.66
C MET A 1 -13.73 26.53 21.66
N ALA A 2 -13.81 25.28 21.23
CA ALA A 2 -13.52 24.08 22.06
C ALA A 2 -13.30 22.82 21.20
N ILE A 3 -12.69 22.96 20.01
CA ILE A 3 -12.37 21.80 19.15
C ILE A 3 -10.84 21.52 19.13
N VAL A 4 -10.02 22.48 19.56
CA VAL A 4 -8.54 22.41 19.43
C VAL A 4 -7.85 21.73 20.63
N LEU A 5 -8.59 21.28 21.65
CA LEU A 5 -8.02 20.65 22.85
C LEU A 5 -8.15 19.12 22.90
N ASN A 6 -8.76 18.49 21.88
CA ASN A 6 -8.81 17.02 21.79
C ASN A 6 -7.72 16.43 20.86
N ASP A 7 -6.88 17.28 20.27
CA ASP A 7 -5.89 16.92 19.24
C ASP A 7 -4.58 16.31 19.79
N MET A 8 -4.53 15.89 21.05
CA MET A 8 -3.34 15.24 21.64
C MET A 8 -3.62 13.91 22.35
N VAL A 9 -4.85 13.39 22.34
CA VAL A 9 -5.16 12.12 22.99
C VAL A 9 -5.10 10.98 21.97
N TRP A 10 -3.85 10.56 21.74
CA TRP A 10 -3.44 9.28 21.18
C TRP A 10 -3.58 9.08 19.66
N PRO A 11 -2.47 9.22 18.91
CA PRO A 11 -2.34 8.67 17.55
C PRO A 11 -2.80 7.22 17.45
N ALA A 12 -2.63 6.43 18.52
CA ALA A 12 -3.10 5.05 18.57
C ALA A 12 -4.63 4.92 18.49
N ILE A 13 -5.43 5.86 19.01
CA ILE A 13 -6.90 5.83 18.86
C ILE A 13 -7.28 6.05 17.39
N TYR A 14 -6.64 7.01 16.71
CA TYR A 14 -6.83 7.23 15.27
C TYR A 14 -6.36 6.02 14.44
N VAL A 15 -5.23 5.41 14.79
CA VAL A 15 -4.74 4.18 14.15
C VAL A 15 -5.71 3.03 14.37
N THR A 16 -6.26 2.85 15.59
CA THR A 16 -7.26 1.80 15.86
C THR A 16 -8.59 2.05 15.15
N ALA A 17 -9.02 3.31 15.02
CA ALA A 17 -10.22 3.69 14.26
C ALA A 17 -10.02 3.51 12.75
N ALA A 18 -8.82 3.74 12.23
CA ALA A 18 -8.48 3.43 10.85
C ALA A 18 -8.43 1.91 10.64
N LEU A 19 -7.77 1.14 11.51
CA LEU A 19 -7.70 -0.32 11.42
C LEU A 19 -9.08 -0.97 11.50
N SER A 20 -9.95 -0.53 12.42
CA SER A 20 -11.33 -1.03 12.54
C SER A 20 -12.19 -0.67 11.32
N LYS A 21 -11.85 0.40 10.60
CA LYS A 21 -12.48 0.74 9.33
C LYS A 21 -11.89 -0.04 8.15
N PHE A 22 -10.59 -0.29 8.11
CA PHE A 22 -9.90 -0.83 6.93
C PHE A 22 -9.50 -2.31 7.03
N TRP A 23 -9.89 -3.04 8.07
CA TRP A 23 -9.56 -4.47 8.21
C TRP A 23 -9.99 -5.34 7.01
N VAL A 24 -11.14 -5.04 6.39
CA VAL A 24 -11.62 -5.73 5.17
C VAL A 24 -10.65 -5.54 4.00
N VAL A 25 -10.06 -4.36 3.89
CA VAL A 25 -9.04 -4.06 2.88
C VAL A 25 -7.78 -4.89 3.13
N ILE A 26 -7.31 -4.94 4.39
CA ILE A 26 -6.11 -5.71 4.75
C ILE A 26 -6.32 -7.20 4.44
N ILE A 27 -7.46 -7.78 4.81
CA ILE A 27 -7.74 -9.19 4.51
C ILE A 27 -7.89 -9.41 3.00
N GLY A 28 -8.60 -8.52 2.30
CA GLY A 28 -8.83 -8.65 0.87
C GLY A 28 -7.55 -8.60 0.06
N THR A 29 -6.63 -7.69 0.40
CA THR A 29 -5.30 -7.58 -0.24
C THR A 29 -4.46 -8.84 0.00
N ILE A 30 -4.40 -9.34 1.24
CA ILE A 30 -3.66 -10.58 1.56
C ILE A 30 -4.22 -11.77 0.76
N VAL A 31 -5.55 -11.91 0.70
CA VAL A 31 -6.21 -12.99 -0.04
C VAL A 31 -5.93 -12.89 -1.53
N LEU A 32 -6.10 -11.71 -2.12
CA LEU A 32 -5.86 -11.46 -3.54
C LEU A 32 -4.41 -11.81 -3.92
N GLU A 33 -3.44 -11.29 -3.17
CA GLU A 33 -2.03 -11.53 -3.45
C GLU A 33 -1.63 -12.98 -3.21
N THR A 34 -2.25 -13.67 -2.25
CA THR A 34 -2.05 -15.11 -2.07
C THR A 34 -2.39 -15.87 -3.34
N PHE A 35 -3.51 -15.53 -4.00
CA PHE A 35 -3.87 -16.15 -5.27
C PHE A 35 -2.88 -15.80 -6.38
N VAL A 36 -2.52 -14.52 -6.52
CA VAL A 36 -1.56 -14.10 -7.55
C VAL A 36 -0.22 -14.81 -7.39
N ILE A 37 0.34 -14.83 -6.18
CA ILE A 37 1.57 -15.55 -5.87
C ILE A 37 1.41 -17.04 -6.15
N LYS A 38 0.30 -17.65 -5.73
CA LYS A 38 0.04 -19.07 -5.96
C LYS A 38 0.02 -19.44 -7.44
N TYR A 39 -0.65 -18.65 -8.27
CA TYR A 39 -0.81 -18.94 -9.70
C TYR A 39 0.44 -18.63 -10.50
N PHE A 40 1.13 -17.52 -10.23
CA PHE A 40 2.29 -17.10 -11.02
C PHE A 40 3.62 -17.71 -10.55
N LEU A 41 3.81 -17.91 -9.25
CA LEU A 41 5.05 -18.45 -8.68
C LEU A 41 4.97 -19.96 -8.41
N GLU A 42 3.80 -20.57 -8.59
CA GLU A 42 3.54 -22.00 -8.34
C GLU A 42 3.88 -22.45 -6.90
N PHE A 43 3.95 -21.51 -5.97
CA PHE A 43 4.24 -21.79 -4.56
C PHE A 43 3.18 -22.73 -3.95
N THR A 44 3.52 -23.42 -2.86
CA THR A 44 2.49 -24.13 -2.08
C THR A 44 1.54 -23.10 -1.45
N TRP A 45 0.30 -23.50 -1.14
CA TRP A 45 -0.68 -22.59 -0.51
C TRP A 45 -0.11 -21.93 0.75
N SER A 46 0.53 -22.72 1.61
CA SER A 46 1.17 -22.21 2.82
C SER A 46 2.25 -21.16 2.51
N ARG A 47 3.14 -21.42 1.55
CA ARG A 47 4.18 -20.46 1.15
C ARG A 47 3.59 -19.19 0.54
N SER A 48 2.51 -19.31 -0.22
CA SER A 48 1.83 -18.17 -0.86
C SER A 48 1.18 -17.25 0.17
N VAL A 49 0.51 -17.84 1.17
CA VAL A 49 -0.08 -17.08 2.29
C VAL A 49 1.00 -16.37 3.09
N TRP A 50 2.09 -17.06 3.43
CA TRP A 50 3.19 -16.44 4.18
C TRP A 50 3.90 -15.35 3.40
N ALA A 51 4.13 -15.56 2.10
CA ALA A 51 4.72 -14.54 1.22
C ALA A 51 3.83 -13.29 1.15
N SER A 52 2.53 -13.46 0.94
CA SER A 52 1.56 -12.36 0.91
C SER A 52 1.50 -11.62 2.25
N LEU A 53 1.35 -12.37 3.36
CA LEU A 53 1.19 -11.79 4.69
C LEU A 53 2.44 -11.03 5.15
N VAL A 54 3.62 -11.63 5.01
CA VAL A 54 4.88 -11.00 5.44
C VAL A 54 5.27 -9.89 4.48
N GLY A 55 5.08 -10.09 3.17
CA GLY A 55 5.30 -9.08 2.14
C GLY A 55 4.52 -7.81 2.42
N ASN A 56 3.19 -7.91 2.52
CA ASN A 56 2.30 -6.78 2.81
C ASN A 56 2.58 -6.14 4.17
N MET A 57 2.93 -6.93 5.18
CA MET A 57 3.24 -6.39 6.50
C MET A 57 4.52 -5.56 6.46
N VAL A 58 5.57 -6.06 5.82
CA VAL A 58 6.83 -5.34 5.68
C VAL A 58 6.66 -4.11 4.78
N SER A 59 6.04 -4.27 3.60
CA SER A 59 5.80 -3.15 2.68
C SER A 59 4.86 -2.11 3.27
N GLY A 60 3.84 -2.51 4.02
CA GLY A 60 2.94 -1.61 4.74
C GLY A 60 3.65 -0.82 5.83
N LEU A 61 4.41 -1.47 6.71
CA LEU A 61 5.11 -0.79 7.82
C LEU A 61 6.27 0.07 7.34
N VAL A 62 7.17 -0.53 6.56
CA VAL A 62 8.38 0.12 6.05
C VAL A 62 8.00 1.16 5.00
N GLY A 63 7.11 0.81 4.07
CA GLY A 63 6.63 1.71 3.03
C GLY A 63 5.95 2.94 3.61
N THR A 64 5.12 2.81 4.65
CA THR A 64 4.50 3.98 5.31
C THR A 64 5.55 4.97 5.81
N TYR A 65 6.63 4.49 6.43
CA TYR A 65 7.72 5.34 6.90
C TYR A 65 8.48 6.02 5.75
N PHE A 66 8.83 5.27 4.70
CA PHE A 66 9.57 5.81 3.56
C PHE A 66 8.72 6.75 2.68
N MET A 67 7.43 6.47 2.53
CA MET A 67 6.51 7.29 1.74
C MET A 67 6.39 8.71 2.28
N MET A 68 6.43 8.88 3.61
CA MET A 68 6.46 10.20 4.23
C MET A 68 7.64 11.03 3.69
N TRP A 69 8.84 10.45 3.64
CA TRP A 69 10.02 11.12 3.10
C TRP A 69 9.97 11.28 1.59
N ALA A 70 9.50 10.26 0.86
CA ALA A 70 9.40 10.28 -0.59
C ALA A 70 8.49 11.42 -1.08
N MET A 71 7.35 11.64 -0.41
CA MET A 71 6.44 12.74 -0.76
C MET A 71 7.01 14.11 -0.43
N LEU A 72 7.72 14.25 0.69
CA LEU A 72 8.43 15.50 1.01
C LEU A 72 9.47 15.85 -0.06
N LEU A 73 10.26 14.87 -0.49
CA LEU A 73 11.24 15.05 -1.58
C LEU A 73 10.55 15.36 -2.90
N TRP A 74 9.44 14.69 -3.21
CA TRP A 74 8.65 14.96 -4.41
C TRP A 74 8.17 16.41 -4.45
N HIS A 75 7.67 16.96 -3.33
CA HIS A 75 7.27 18.37 -3.27
C HIS A 75 8.43 19.32 -3.54
N LEU A 76 9.61 19.06 -2.96
CA LEU A 76 10.81 19.88 -3.21
C LEU A 76 11.21 19.90 -4.68
N VAL A 77 10.93 18.85 -5.44
CA VAL A 77 11.24 18.80 -6.87
C VAL A 77 10.08 19.36 -7.69
N ALA A 78 8.88 18.80 -7.54
CA ALA A 78 7.73 19.05 -8.41
C ALA A 78 7.24 20.50 -8.35
N ASP A 79 7.26 21.14 -7.18
CA ASP A 79 6.79 22.52 -7.03
C ASP A 79 7.70 23.54 -7.76
N ASN A 80 8.94 23.16 -8.10
CA ASN A 80 9.85 23.97 -8.91
C ASN A 80 9.60 23.86 -10.43
N PHE A 81 8.95 22.79 -10.90
CA PHE A 81 8.75 22.52 -12.33
C PHE A 81 7.30 22.66 -12.79
N VAL A 82 6.33 22.48 -11.89
CA VAL A 82 4.91 22.47 -12.23
C VAL A 82 4.15 23.43 -11.30
N PRO A 83 3.56 24.51 -11.81
CA PRO A 83 2.66 25.36 -11.02
C PRO A 83 1.48 24.51 -10.50
N HIS A 84 1.18 24.61 -9.20
CA HIS A 84 0.10 23.85 -8.53
C HIS A 84 0.31 22.32 -8.49
N ALA A 85 1.56 21.83 -8.54
CA ALA A 85 1.86 20.40 -8.47
C ALA A 85 1.25 19.74 -7.24
N THR A 86 1.34 20.38 -6.06
CA THR A 86 0.94 19.85 -4.75
C THR A 86 -0.48 19.26 -4.68
N PHE A 87 -1.46 19.86 -5.36
CA PHE A 87 -2.87 19.42 -5.35
C PHE A 87 -3.39 19.01 -6.74
N GLY A 88 -2.52 19.01 -7.75
CA GLY A 88 -2.87 18.66 -9.12
C GLY A 88 -2.95 17.16 -9.36
N PHE A 89 -3.59 16.78 -10.46
CA PHE A 89 -3.68 15.39 -10.94
C PHE A 89 -2.31 14.68 -11.02
N ILE A 90 -1.27 15.43 -11.36
CA ILE A 90 0.12 14.94 -11.44
C ILE A 90 0.60 14.38 -10.09
N ASN A 91 0.29 15.04 -8.97
CA ASN A 91 0.70 14.56 -7.66
C ASN A 91 -0.09 13.31 -7.23
N TRP A 92 -1.36 13.20 -7.61
CA TRP A 92 -2.13 11.97 -7.39
C TRP A 92 -1.54 10.77 -8.13
N VAL A 93 -1.20 10.96 -9.41
CA VAL A 93 -0.54 9.92 -10.21
C VAL A 93 0.83 9.58 -9.64
N ALA A 94 1.64 10.58 -9.29
CA ALA A 94 2.96 10.36 -8.69
C ALA A 94 2.88 9.60 -7.37
N THR A 95 1.96 9.99 -6.48
CA THR A 95 1.73 9.32 -5.19
C THR A 95 1.32 7.86 -5.42
N TYR A 96 0.39 7.61 -6.33
CA TYR A 96 -0.03 6.24 -6.67
C TYR A 96 1.13 5.40 -7.20
N VAL A 97 1.91 5.93 -8.15
CA VAL A 97 3.04 5.22 -8.75
C VAL A 97 4.13 4.96 -7.71
N LEU A 98 4.47 5.93 -6.87
CA LEU A 98 5.46 5.78 -5.81
C LEU A 98 5.03 4.77 -4.74
N MET A 99 3.77 4.81 -4.31
CA MET A 99 3.23 3.83 -3.36
C MET A 99 3.26 2.43 -3.95
N CYS A 100 2.77 2.26 -5.19
CA CYS A 100 2.69 0.96 -5.82
C CYS A 100 4.07 0.36 -6.11
N LEU A 101 4.96 1.11 -6.76
CA LEU A 101 6.31 0.62 -7.05
C LEU A 101 7.15 0.46 -5.77
N GLY A 102 6.98 1.35 -4.79
CA GLY A 102 7.64 1.25 -3.50
C GLY A 102 7.22 -0.01 -2.74
N SER A 103 5.91 -0.31 -2.71
CA SER A 103 5.37 -1.53 -2.09
C SER A 103 5.92 -2.78 -2.77
N VAL A 104 5.82 -2.85 -4.11
CA VAL A 104 6.32 -3.97 -4.91
C VAL A 104 7.82 -4.17 -4.70
N TYR A 105 8.61 -3.10 -4.65
CA TYR A 105 10.04 -3.19 -4.39
C TYR A 105 10.33 -3.83 -3.03
N LEU A 106 9.65 -3.38 -1.97
CA LEU A 106 9.81 -3.93 -0.62
C LEU A 106 9.34 -5.39 -0.54
N GLU A 107 8.25 -5.74 -1.20
CA GLU A 107 7.75 -7.11 -1.25
C GLU A 107 8.69 -8.03 -2.00
N VAL A 108 9.21 -7.62 -3.16
CA VAL A 108 10.20 -8.39 -3.92
C VAL A 108 11.43 -8.65 -3.07
N LEU A 109 11.94 -7.65 -2.35
CA LEU A 109 13.06 -7.84 -1.43
C LEU A 109 12.73 -8.81 -0.30
N THR A 110 11.53 -8.69 0.28
CA THR A 110 11.08 -9.53 1.40
C THR A 110 10.93 -10.99 0.97
N VAL A 111 10.20 -11.24 -0.12
CA VAL A 111 9.96 -12.60 -0.64
C VAL A 111 11.26 -13.22 -1.16
N ARG A 112 12.13 -12.42 -1.79
CA ARG A 112 13.48 -12.86 -2.17
C ARG A 112 14.31 -13.27 -0.95
N PHE A 113 14.25 -12.51 0.13
CA PHE A 113 14.96 -12.85 1.36
C PHE A 113 14.42 -14.13 2.00
N MET A 114 13.10 -14.35 1.96
CA MET A 114 12.45 -15.54 2.53
C MET A 114 12.68 -16.82 1.73
N TYR A 115 12.66 -16.75 0.40
CA TYR A 115 12.61 -17.94 -0.46
C TYR A 115 13.73 -18.02 -1.50
N GLY A 116 14.61 -17.03 -1.59
CA GLY A 116 15.77 -17.05 -2.50
C GLY A 116 15.44 -16.88 -3.98
N GLU A 117 14.22 -16.45 -4.32
CA GLU A 117 13.77 -16.29 -5.71
C GLU A 117 14.44 -15.10 -6.43
N THR A 118 14.40 -15.12 -7.76
CA THR A 118 14.96 -14.04 -8.58
C THR A 118 14.01 -12.85 -8.68
N VAL A 119 14.57 -11.63 -8.73
CA VAL A 119 13.81 -10.38 -8.85
C VAL A 119 12.88 -10.40 -10.07
N GLN A 120 13.36 -10.91 -11.22
CA GLN A 120 12.57 -10.95 -12.45
C GLN A 120 11.33 -11.84 -12.34
N ARG A 121 11.44 -12.97 -11.61
CA ARG A 121 10.32 -13.89 -11.39
C ARG A 121 9.31 -13.31 -10.41
N LEU A 122 9.77 -12.57 -9.40
CA LEU A 122 8.93 -11.98 -8.35
C LEU A 122 8.26 -10.67 -8.77
N PHE A 123 8.93 -9.84 -9.57
CA PHE A 123 8.52 -8.47 -9.84
C PHE A 123 7.15 -8.39 -10.53
N TRP A 124 6.96 -9.12 -11.62
CA TRP A 124 5.71 -9.05 -12.38
C TRP A 124 4.49 -9.57 -11.60
N PRO A 125 4.56 -10.73 -10.92
CA PRO A 125 3.44 -11.20 -10.10
C PRO A 125 3.10 -10.24 -8.96
N LEU A 126 4.09 -9.75 -8.23
CA LEU A 126 3.86 -8.83 -7.10
C LEU A 126 3.35 -7.46 -7.58
N LEU A 127 3.80 -6.98 -8.74
CA LEU A 127 3.27 -5.77 -9.37
C LEU A 127 1.79 -5.92 -9.73
N VAL A 128 1.42 -7.04 -10.34
CA VAL A 128 0.01 -7.34 -10.67
C VAL A 128 -0.82 -7.45 -9.39
N GLY A 129 -0.31 -8.16 -8.39
CA GLY A 129 -0.95 -8.28 -7.07
C GLY A 129 -1.22 -6.92 -6.43
N ASN A 130 -0.19 -6.08 -6.28
CA ASN A 130 -0.32 -4.74 -5.71
C ASN A 130 -1.26 -3.85 -6.52
N ALA A 131 -1.16 -3.84 -7.85
CA ALA A 131 -2.04 -3.04 -8.69
C ALA A 131 -3.51 -3.44 -8.52
N MET A 132 -3.79 -4.75 -8.49
CA MET A 132 -5.12 -5.28 -8.22
C MET A 132 -5.60 -4.95 -6.80
N SER A 133 -4.72 -5.04 -5.80
CA SER A 133 -4.97 -4.64 -4.42
C SER A 133 -5.42 -3.17 -4.34
N TYR A 134 -4.75 -2.24 -5.05
CA TYR A 134 -5.18 -0.84 -5.08
C TYR A 134 -6.51 -0.61 -5.80
N ILE A 135 -6.77 -1.32 -6.91
CA ILE A 135 -8.07 -1.25 -7.59
C ILE A 135 -9.18 -1.73 -6.65
N PHE A 136 -8.94 -2.84 -5.94
CA PHE A 136 -9.86 -3.36 -4.93
C PHE A 136 -10.11 -2.33 -3.82
N ILE A 137 -9.07 -1.66 -3.32
CA ILE A 137 -9.20 -0.57 -2.33
C ILE A 137 -10.11 0.54 -2.84
N VAL A 138 -9.87 1.02 -4.07
CA VAL A 138 -10.68 2.09 -4.68
C VAL A 138 -12.15 1.67 -4.79
N ILE A 139 -12.41 0.45 -5.27
CA ILE A 139 -13.78 -0.07 -5.39
C ILE A 139 -14.46 -0.15 -4.03
N VAL A 140 -13.79 -0.69 -3.01
CA VAL A 140 -14.33 -0.79 -1.65
C VAL A 140 -14.62 0.60 -1.08
N MET A 141 -13.71 1.56 -1.27
CA MET A 141 -13.91 2.94 -0.82
C MET A 141 -15.07 3.64 -1.51
N LEU A 142 -15.23 3.47 -2.82
CA LEU A 142 -16.34 4.05 -3.58
C LEU A 142 -17.69 3.52 -3.11
N ASN A 143 -17.81 2.21 -2.91
CA ASN A 143 -19.06 1.60 -2.44
C ASN A 143 -19.39 1.98 -0.99
N ARG A 144 -18.38 2.13 -0.13
CA ARG A 144 -18.61 2.51 1.26
C ARG A 144 -19.02 3.97 1.40
N ASN A 145 -18.43 4.86 0.62
CA ASN A 145 -18.83 6.27 0.58
C ASN A 145 -20.28 6.46 0.09
N GLN A 146 -20.89 5.48 -0.58
CA GLN A 146 -22.31 5.52 -0.96
C GLN A 146 -23.24 5.04 0.16
N LEU A 147 -22.73 4.32 1.17
CA LEU A 147 -23.52 3.75 2.27
C LEU A 147 -23.53 4.63 3.53
N ASP A 148 -22.62 5.60 3.62
CA ASP A 148 -22.52 6.54 4.74
C ASP A 148 -23.29 7.88 4.48
N TYR A 149 -24.13 7.94 3.42
CA TYR A 149 -25.09 9.03 3.15
C TYR A 149 -26.54 8.58 3.35
#